data_AF-A0A5N6C015-F1
#
_entry.id   AF-A0A5N6C015-F1
#
_cell.length_a   1.000
_cell.length_b   1.000
_cell.length_c   1.000
_cell.angle_alpha   90.00
_cell.angle_beta   90.00
_cell.angle_gamma   90.00
#
_symmetry.space_group_name_H-M   'P 1'
#
loop_
_entity.id
_entity.type
_entity.pdbx_description
1 polymer ?
#
loop_
_entity_poly.entity_id
_entity_poly.type
_entity_poly.pdbx_seq_one_letter_code
_entity_poly.pdbx_strand_id
1 'polypeptide(L)'
;MERLATERTVVISKPSEDEIGEWRRVVDFAKRHGMVPDGHYLEKQKQWNGDLRIQLMPGTHSNSRPRIEELPAVPVPNQLRSPHPVVASLRDDERWLRMPKDLRRRSLLILQALVAEAVRRGHTVRERPISQEANSGYYYQGRYHERHYSRRDGEIQIGIEGYSYVVTIREESPQSTNDERYGRLAIELNYHFQRRQRRWADRKRWKLEDVLGAVLEELETRARDDEQRKIDEEIAKAQRKARWEEAMAVARVAATEAYYATYLTEQAANWRRVRELQEYCEELEQRINQARSNGSGVSDAEQWLTWAQQHIERINPFKELPTMPTPPELTPKDLESHLEGWSPYGPEEYRSRWG
;
A
#
# COMPACT_ATOMS: atom_id res chain seq x y z
N MET A 1 -15.90 25.15 -11.15
CA MET A 1 -15.04 24.61 -10.07
C MET A 1 -15.76 23.53 -9.26
N GLU A 2 -17.05 23.71 -8.95
CA GLU A 2 -17.90 22.71 -8.27
C GLU A 2 -17.81 21.31 -8.88
N ARG A 3 -17.94 21.19 -10.20
CA ARG A 3 -17.78 19.91 -10.91
C ARG A 3 -16.40 19.27 -10.71
N LEU A 4 -15.32 20.07 -10.66
CA LEU A 4 -13.96 19.57 -10.40
C LEU A 4 -13.74 19.23 -8.92
N ALA A 5 -14.46 19.85 -7.99
CA ALA A 5 -14.41 19.50 -6.57
C ALA A 5 -15.06 18.12 -6.32
N THR A 6 -16.13 17.80 -7.05
CA THR A 6 -16.83 16.52 -6.93
C THR A 6 -16.18 15.41 -7.77
N GLU A 7 -15.94 15.64 -9.06
CA GLU A 7 -15.49 14.61 -10.00
C GLU A 7 -13.95 14.49 -10.09
N ARG A 8 -13.20 15.47 -9.54
CA ARG A 8 -11.73 15.61 -9.62
C ARG A 8 -11.14 15.69 -11.04
N THR A 9 -11.90 15.35 -12.08
CA THR A 9 -11.48 15.33 -13.48
C THR A 9 -12.64 15.78 -14.36
N VAL A 10 -12.34 16.65 -15.32
CA VAL A 10 -13.22 17.02 -16.43
C VAL A 10 -12.51 16.67 -17.72
N VAL A 11 -13.18 15.93 -18.60
CA VAL A 11 -12.68 15.59 -19.95
C VAL A 11 -13.56 16.31 -20.97
N ILE A 12 -12.92 17.03 -21.89
CA ILE A 12 -13.55 17.64 -23.04
C ILE A 12 -13.09 16.85 -24.27
N SER A 13 -14.04 16.24 -24.98
CA SER A 13 -13.73 15.35 -26.10
C SER A 13 -13.37 16.15 -27.35
N LYS A 14 -12.18 15.86 -27.93
CA LYS A 14 -11.65 16.47 -29.17
C LYS A 14 -11.98 17.96 -29.39
N PRO A 15 -11.65 18.86 -28.45
CA PRO A 15 -11.95 20.28 -28.60
C PRO A 15 -11.18 20.91 -29.76
N SER A 16 -11.80 21.88 -30.42
CA SER A 16 -11.16 22.81 -31.35
C SER A 16 -10.08 23.67 -30.65
N GLU A 17 -9.18 24.29 -31.42
CA GLU A 17 -8.15 25.18 -30.85
C GLU A 17 -8.76 26.39 -30.12
N ASP A 18 -9.90 26.90 -30.60
CA ASP A 18 -10.62 27.99 -29.95
C ASP A 18 -11.17 27.56 -28.58
N GLU A 19 -11.80 26.38 -28.50
CA GLU A 19 -12.28 25.80 -27.24
C GLU A 19 -11.11 25.52 -26.28
N ILE A 20 -9.97 25.03 -26.77
CA ILE A 20 -8.75 24.85 -25.96
C ILE A 20 -8.28 26.19 -25.37
N GLY A 21 -8.40 27.28 -26.14
CA GLY A 21 -8.11 28.65 -25.74
C GLY A 21 -9.08 29.17 -24.67
N GLU A 22 -10.37 28.89 -24.81
CA GLU A 22 -11.39 29.25 -23.82
C GLU A 22 -11.18 28.50 -22.50
N TRP A 23 -10.99 27.19 -22.55
CA TRP A 23 -10.69 26.39 -21.35
C TRP A 23 -9.39 26.83 -20.67
N ARG A 24 -8.39 27.30 -21.43
CA ARG A 24 -7.20 27.92 -20.86
C ARG A 24 -7.55 29.19 -20.09
N ARG A 25 -8.36 30.10 -20.65
CA ARG A 25 -8.79 31.32 -19.98
C ARG A 25 -9.57 31.02 -18.69
N VAL A 26 -10.45 30.01 -18.72
CA VAL A 26 -11.21 29.56 -17.54
C VAL A 26 -10.29 29.05 -16.43
N VAL A 27 -9.30 28.21 -16.77
CA VAL A 27 -8.31 27.70 -15.80
C VAL A 27 -7.45 28.84 -15.25
N ASP A 28 -6.98 29.75 -16.10
CA ASP A 28 -6.17 30.90 -15.69
C ASP A 28 -6.98 31.88 -14.83
N PHE A 29 -8.28 32.02 -15.07
CA PHE A 29 -9.20 32.78 -14.23
C PHE A 29 -9.36 32.14 -12.85
N ALA A 30 -9.66 30.84 -12.80
CA ALA A 30 -9.80 30.11 -11.53
C ALA A 30 -8.52 30.20 -10.67
N LYS A 31 -7.34 30.09 -11.29
CA LYS A 31 -6.05 30.24 -10.61
C LYS A 31 -5.82 31.67 -10.07
N ARG A 32 -6.13 32.70 -10.87
CA ARG A 32 -5.91 34.11 -10.47
C ARG A 32 -6.86 34.59 -9.38
N HIS A 33 -8.07 34.05 -9.33
CA HIS A 33 -9.11 34.47 -8.39
C HIS A 33 -9.23 33.54 -7.16
N GLY A 34 -8.23 32.69 -6.89
CA GLY A 34 -8.20 31.85 -5.68
C GLY A 34 -9.32 30.81 -5.60
N MET A 35 -9.88 30.39 -6.75
CA MET A 35 -11.01 29.45 -6.80
C MET A 35 -10.57 27.98 -6.70
N VAL A 36 -9.26 27.73 -6.67
CA VAL A 36 -8.68 26.39 -6.49
C VAL A 36 -8.59 26.13 -4.99
N PRO A 37 -9.16 25.03 -4.47
CA PRO A 37 -9.07 24.69 -3.05
C PRO A 37 -7.62 24.69 -2.54
N ASP A 38 -7.44 25.10 -1.29
CA ASP A 38 -6.13 25.10 -0.65
C ASP A 38 -5.49 23.71 -0.71
N GLY A 39 -4.18 23.70 -0.92
CA GLY A 39 -3.42 22.46 -1.09
C GLY A 39 -3.78 21.67 -2.36
N HIS A 40 -4.39 22.30 -3.38
CA HIS A 40 -4.65 21.68 -4.69
C HIS A 40 -4.17 22.56 -5.85
N TYR A 41 -4.01 21.96 -7.03
CA TYR A 41 -3.71 22.63 -8.27
C TYR A 41 -4.49 22.05 -9.46
N LEU A 42 -4.66 22.86 -10.51
CA LEU A 42 -5.28 22.43 -11.76
C LEU A 42 -4.23 22.02 -12.79
N GLU A 43 -4.32 20.78 -13.28
CA GLU A 43 -3.49 20.21 -14.34
C GLU A 43 -4.30 20.08 -15.65
N LYS A 44 -3.70 20.52 -16.77
CA LYS A 44 -4.28 20.47 -18.12
C LYS A 44 -3.41 19.58 -18.99
N GLN A 45 -3.99 18.54 -19.58
CA GLN A 45 -3.28 17.61 -20.47
C GLN A 45 -4.09 17.34 -21.73
N LYS A 46 -3.47 17.55 -22.91
CA LYS A 46 -4.01 17.06 -24.18
C LYS A 46 -3.68 15.57 -24.29
N GLN A 47 -4.70 14.75 -24.43
CA GLN A 47 -4.57 13.31 -24.58
C GLN A 47 -4.24 12.96 -26.03
N TRP A 48 -3.63 11.79 -26.23
CA TRP A 48 -3.23 11.31 -27.56
C TRP A 48 -4.41 11.12 -28.51
N ASN A 49 -5.61 10.88 -27.98
CA ASN A 49 -6.86 10.74 -28.72
C ASN A 49 -7.49 12.09 -29.14
N GLY A 50 -6.85 13.21 -28.78
CA GLY A 50 -7.30 14.56 -29.08
C GLY A 50 -8.08 15.24 -27.95
N ASP A 51 -8.47 14.52 -26.90
CA ASP A 51 -9.26 15.06 -25.81
C ASP A 51 -8.45 16.00 -24.92
N LEU A 52 -9.13 16.95 -24.29
CA LEU A 52 -8.55 17.80 -23.27
C LEU A 52 -9.01 17.36 -21.88
N ARG A 53 -8.06 16.93 -21.05
CA ARG A 53 -8.30 16.56 -19.65
C ARG A 53 -7.87 17.69 -18.73
N ILE A 54 -8.75 18.10 -17.83
CA ILE A 54 -8.51 19.05 -16.74
C ILE A 54 -8.72 18.32 -15.42
N GLN A 55 -7.74 18.35 -14.52
CA GLN A 55 -7.81 17.64 -13.24
C GLN A 55 -7.53 18.56 -12.07
N LEU A 56 -8.22 18.33 -10.96
CA LEU A 56 -7.89 18.90 -9.66
C LEU A 56 -6.98 17.91 -8.94
N MET A 57 -5.69 18.24 -8.90
CA MET A 57 -4.65 17.42 -8.30
C MET A 57 -4.32 17.99 -6.92
N PRO A 58 -4.15 17.15 -5.89
CA PRO A 58 -3.66 17.64 -4.60
C PRO A 58 -2.18 18.03 -4.70
N GLY A 59 -1.79 19.04 -3.92
CA GLY A 59 -0.43 19.58 -3.80
C GLY A 59 -0.21 20.91 -4.52
N THR A 60 1.06 21.25 -4.69
CA THR A 60 1.51 22.46 -5.37
C THR A 60 1.92 22.14 -6.80
N HIS A 61 1.40 22.90 -7.79
CA HIS A 61 1.78 22.72 -9.19
C HIS A 61 3.29 22.96 -9.36
N SER A 62 3.93 22.18 -10.22
CA SER A 62 5.33 22.39 -10.68
C SER A 62 5.64 23.78 -11.26
N ASN A 63 4.62 24.57 -11.62
CA ASN A 63 4.74 25.91 -12.18
C ASN A 63 4.38 27.00 -11.16
N SER A 64 3.95 26.64 -9.96
CA SER A 64 3.78 27.60 -8.87
C SER A 64 5.13 28.15 -8.49
N ARG A 65 5.16 29.43 -8.08
CA ARG A 65 6.39 30.06 -7.59
C ARG A 65 6.86 29.28 -6.37
N PRO A 66 8.07 28.68 -6.39
CA PRO A 66 8.61 28.07 -5.19
C PRO A 66 8.89 29.15 -4.15
N ARG A 67 8.95 28.75 -2.88
CA ARG A 67 9.18 29.65 -1.73
C ARG A 67 10.65 30.10 -1.66
N ILE A 68 11.12 30.76 -2.73
CA ILE A 68 12.51 31.17 -2.92
C ILE A 68 12.91 32.27 -1.92
N GLU A 69 11.98 33.16 -1.59
CA GLU A 69 12.25 34.38 -0.81
C GLU A 69 12.56 34.11 0.67
N GLU A 70 12.26 32.91 1.16
CA GLU A 70 12.38 32.54 2.57
C GLU A 70 13.51 31.55 2.84
N LEU A 71 14.22 31.12 1.79
CA LEU A 71 15.27 30.12 1.88
C LEU A 71 16.65 30.71 1.54
N PRO A 72 17.71 30.31 2.25
CA PRO A 72 19.06 30.69 1.88
C PRO A 72 19.38 30.25 0.44
N ALA A 73 19.88 31.18 -0.36
CA ALA A 73 20.32 30.88 -1.71
C ALA A 73 21.50 29.90 -1.69
N VAL A 74 21.45 28.89 -2.54
CA VAL A 74 22.54 27.91 -2.70
C VAL A 74 23.52 28.45 -3.72
N PRO A 75 24.81 28.66 -3.37
CA PRO A 75 25.78 29.22 -4.30
C PRO A 75 26.09 28.22 -5.42
N VAL A 76 25.74 28.59 -6.66
CA VAL A 76 26.09 27.79 -7.84
C VAL A 76 27.45 28.22 -8.38
N PRO A 77 28.42 27.30 -8.50
CA PRO A 77 29.74 27.66 -9.02
C PRO A 77 29.66 28.05 -10.50
N ASN A 78 30.55 28.93 -10.94
CA ASN A 78 30.67 29.30 -12.35
C ASN A 78 31.48 28.26 -13.16
N GLN A 79 32.30 27.44 -12.48
CA GLN A 79 33.21 26.46 -13.09
C GLN A 79 33.35 25.21 -12.22
N LEU A 80 33.55 24.03 -12.84
CA LEU A 80 33.81 22.76 -12.15
C LEU A 80 35.32 22.53 -11.97
N ARG A 81 35.95 23.27 -11.06
CA ARG A 81 37.41 23.12 -10.81
C ARG A 81 37.73 21.87 -9.97
N SER A 82 36.96 21.64 -8.91
CA SER A 82 37.10 20.49 -8.01
C SER A 82 35.72 19.90 -7.76
N PRO A 83 35.13 19.18 -8.74
CA PRO A 83 33.81 18.60 -8.58
C PRO A 83 33.80 17.52 -7.48
N HIS A 84 32.66 17.38 -6.82
CA HIS A 84 32.43 16.25 -5.92
C HIS A 84 32.54 14.92 -6.71
N PRO A 85 33.05 13.81 -6.12
CA PRO A 85 33.24 12.55 -6.85
C PRO A 85 32.01 12.08 -7.64
N VAL A 86 30.82 12.14 -7.05
CA VAL A 86 29.55 11.80 -7.73
C VAL A 86 29.30 12.65 -8.99
N VAL A 87 29.63 13.94 -8.95
CA VAL A 87 29.48 14.84 -10.10
C VAL A 87 30.60 14.61 -11.11
N ALA A 88 31.80 14.26 -10.67
CA ALA A 88 32.90 13.84 -11.55
C ALA A 88 32.52 12.57 -12.32
N SER A 89 31.98 11.55 -11.65
CA SER A 89 31.47 10.33 -12.31
C SER A 89 30.43 10.65 -13.39
N LEU A 90 29.46 11.53 -13.10
CA LEU A 90 28.44 11.96 -14.08
C LEU A 90 28.99 12.80 -15.25
N ARG A 91 30.06 13.57 -15.00
CA ARG A 91 30.76 14.36 -16.03
C ARG A 91 31.57 13.44 -16.96
N ASP A 92 32.21 12.44 -16.39
CA ASP A 92 33.15 11.58 -17.11
C ASP A 92 32.44 10.44 -17.86
N ASP A 93 31.22 10.07 -17.44
CA ASP A 93 30.36 9.14 -18.18
C ASP A 93 29.52 9.86 -19.27
N GLU A 94 29.91 9.66 -20.52
CA GLU A 94 29.26 10.26 -21.70
C GLU A 94 27.85 9.74 -21.97
N ARG A 95 27.42 8.66 -21.31
CA ARG A 95 26.06 8.13 -21.45
C ARG A 95 25.04 8.99 -20.71
N TRP A 96 25.46 9.79 -19.74
CA TRP A 96 24.62 10.72 -19.00
C TRP A 96 24.54 12.10 -19.65
N LEU A 97 23.42 12.79 -19.43
CA LEU A 97 23.16 14.17 -19.86
C LEU A 97 23.51 14.39 -21.34
N ARG A 98 23.01 13.52 -22.22
CA ARG A 98 23.14 13.66 -23.67
C ARG A 98 22.26 14.83 -24.16
N MET A 99 22.76 16.04 -23.97
CA MET A 99 22.10 17.32 -24.27
C MET A 99 23.13 18.32 -24.83
N PRO A 100 22.69 19.46 -25.41
CA PRO A 100 23.59 20.51 -25.88
C PRO A 100 24.65 20.92 -24.84
N LYS A 101 25.85 21.27 -25.30
CA LYS A 101 27.04 21.52 -24.47
C LYS A 101 26.79 22.47 -23.31
N ASP A 102 26.06 23.56 -23.56
CA ASP A 102 25.75 24.56 -22.54
C ASP A 102 24.78 24.03 -21.47
N LEU A 103 23.78 23.24 -21.87
CA LEU A 103 22.86 22.60 -20.94
C LEU A 103 23.55 21.51 -20.12
N ARG A 104 24.45 20.73 -20.74
CA ARG A 104 25.24 19.72 -20.03
C ARG A 104 26.12 20.39 -18.98
N ARG A 105 26.84 21.45 -19.35
CA ARG A 105 27.66 22.23 -18.42
C ARG A 105 26.81 22.80 -17.27
N ARG A 106 25.69 23.45 -17.59
CA ARG A 106 24.80 24.03 -16.59
C ARG A 106 24.22 22.98 -15.64
N SER A 107 23.83 21.81 -16.17
CA SER A 107 23.33 20.69 -15.36
C SER A 107 24.38 20.22 -14.35
N LEU A 108 25.63 20.07 -14.77
CA LEU A 108 26.71 19.67 -13.88
C LEU A 108 27.02 20.72 -12.80
N LEU A 109 26.94 22.02 -13.11
CA LEU A 109 27.10 23.10 -12.12
C LEU A 109 25.97 23.10 -11.10
N ILE A 110 24.71 22.91 -11.55
CA ILE A 110 23.55 22.79 -10.67
C ILE A 110 23.68 21.58 -9.75
N LEU A 111 24.03 20.41 -10.29
CA LEU A 111 24.26 19.20 -9.50
C LEU A 111 25.42 19.39 -8.51
N GLN A 112 26.50 20.06 -8.91
CA GLN A 112 27.61 20.40 -8.00
C GLN A 112 27.13 21.27 -6.83
N ALA A 113 26.31 22.27 -7.09
CA ALA A 113 25.76 23.14 -6.05
C ALA A 113 24.85 22.36 -5.09
N LEU A 114 23.95 21.53 -5.62
CA LEU A 114 23.07 20.67 -4.83
C LEU A 114 23.86 19.70 -3.95
N VAL A 115 24.88 19.05 -4.52
CA VAL A 115 25.71 18.08 -3.80
C VAL A 115 26.55 18.75 -2.72
N ALA A 116 27.19 19.89 -3.03
CA ALA A 116 27.98 20.63 -2.06
C ALA A 116 27.12 21.12 -0.89
N GLU A 117 25.92 21.63 -1.19
CA GLU A 117 24.98 22.09 -0.17
C GLU A 117 24.39 20.93 0.62
N ALA A 118 24.06 19.81 -0.01
CA ALA A 118 23.59 18.61 0.70
C ALA A 118 24.65 18.12 1.70
N VAL A 119 25.91 18.03 1.28
CA VAL A 119 27.03 17.65 2.16
C VAL A 119 27.23 18.69 3.27
N ARG A 120 27.13 20.00 2.97
CA ARG A 120 27.21 21.07 3.97
C ARG A 120 26.13 20.94 5.06
N ARG A 121 24.95 20.45 4.70
CA ARG A 121 23.83 20.18 5.62
C ARG A 121 23.93 18.83 6.36
N GLY A 122 24.99 18.05 6.10
CA GLY A 122 25.20 16.74 6.73
C GLY A 122 24.55 15.57 6.00
N HIS A 123 24.00 15.80 4.80
CA HIS A 123 23.37 14.76 3.99
C HIS A 123 24.41 13.95 3.22
N THR A 124 24.12 12.67 2.97
CA THR A 124 24.98 11.81 2.16
C THR A 124 24.65 11.93 0.68
N VAL A 125 25.64 11.75 -0.19
CA VAL A 125 25.44 11.75 -1.64
C VAL A 125 26.08 10.51 -2.25
N ARG A 126 25.35 9.81 -3.10
CA ARG A 126 25.78 8.60 -3.80
C ARG A 126 25.57 8.75 -5.30
N GLU A 127 26.42 8.07 -6.06
CA GLU A 127 26.23 7.93 -7.50
C GLU A 127 25.13 6.92 -7.81
N ARG A 128 24.46 7.12 -8.94
CA ARG A 128 23.52 6.16 -9.51
C ARG A 128 24.08 5.69 -10.86
N PRO A 129 24.83 4.59 -10.91
CA PRO A 129 25.36 4.10 -12.19
C PRO A 129 24.21 3.63 -13.09
N ILE A 130 24.36 3.80 -14.41
CA ILE A 130 23.50 3.12 -15.40
C ILE A 130 23.80 1.63 -15.28
N SER A 131 22.79 0.79 -15.02
CA SER A 131 22.99 -0.66 -14.92
C SER A 131 23.54 -1.23 -16.23
N GLN A 132 24.48 -2.17 -16.15
CA GLN A 132 25.03 -2.85 -17.33
C GLN A 132 23.95 -3.62 -18.11
N GLU A 133 22.91 -4.10 -17.42
CA GLU A 133 21.75 -4.78 -18.01
C GLU A 133 20.89 -3.86 -18.90
N ALA A 134 20.86 -2.55 -18.63
CA ALA A 134 20.18 -1.57 -19.48
C ALA A 134 20.86 -1.42 -20.86
N ASN A 135 22.10 -1.88 -21.00
CA ASN A 135 22.87 -1.98 -22.24
C ASN A 135 22.75 -3.36 -22.92
N SER A 136 21.89 -4.27 -22.44
CA SER A 136 21.67 -5.54 -23.14
C SER A 136 21.10 -5.28 -24.55
N GLY A 137 21.93 -5.54 -25.56
CA GLY A 137 21.49 -5.57 -26.95
C GLY A 137 20.43 -6.65 -27.15
N TYR A 138 19.59 -6.49 -28.17
CA TYR A 138 18.60 -7.50 -28.53
C TYR A 138 18.86 -7.99 -29.95
N TYR A 139 18.54 -9.26 -30.20
CA TYR A 139 18.54 -9.80 -31.55
C TYR A 139 17.20 -9.48 -32.22
N TYR A 140 17.25 -8.90 -33.41
CA TYR A 140 16.08 -8.72 -34.27
C TYR A 140 16.47 -9.09 -35.70
N GLN A 141 15.65 -9.93 -36.35
CA GLN A 141 15.91 -10.44 -37.72
C GLN A 141 17.34 -11.01 -37.91
N GLY A 142 17.83 -11.79 -36.93
CA GLY A 142 19.14 -12.45 -37.02
C GLY A 142 20.35 -11.52 -36.89
N ARG A 143 20.16 -10.23 -36.61
CA ARG A 143 21.25 -9.28 -36.31
C ARG A 143 21.22 -8.87 -34.85
N TYR A 144 22.41 -8.80 -34.25
CA TYR A 144 22.60 -8.25 -32.92
C TYR A 144 22.53 -6.72 -33.01
N HIS A 145 21.65 -6.11 -32.22
CA HIS A 145 21.57 -4.67 -32.08
C HIS A 145 22.07 -4.26 -30.69
N GLU A 146 23.25 -3.65 -30.64
CA GLU A 146 23.76 -3.02 -29.43
C GLU A 146 22.85 -1.86 -29.00
N ARG A 147 22.39 -1.89 -27.74
CA ARG A 147 21.70 -0.74 -27.14
C ARG A 147 22.75 0.14 -26.48
N HIS A 148 23.08 1.25 -27.12
CA HIS A 148 23.75 2.35 -26.42
C HIS A 148 22.71 3.12 -25.61
N TYR A 149 22.47 2.68 -24.37
CA TYR A 149 21.58 3.39 -23.46
C TYR A 149 22.23 4.71 -23.06
N SER A 150 21.85 5.79 -23.74
CA SER A 150 22.25 7.16 -23.42
C SER A 150 21.02 7.92 -22.93
N ARG A 151 21.12 8.53 -21.75
CA ARG A 151 20.02 9.30 -21.17
C ARG A 151 20.24 10.79 -21.40
N ARG A 152 19.14 11.50 -21.65
CA ARG A 152 19.09 12.97 -21.76
C ARG A 152 18.93 13.65 -20.39
N ASP A 153 19.05 12.88 -19.33
CA ASP A 153 18.97 13.31 -17.94
C ASP A 153 20.26 12.93 -17.19
N GLY A 154 20.38 13.34 -15.94
CA GLY A 154 21.45 12.97 -15.01
C GLY A 154 20.85 12.78 -13.63
N GLU A 155 21.34 11.78 -12.90
CA GLU A 155 20.74 11.37 -11.63
C GLU A 155 21.78 11.28 -10.53
N ILE A 156 21.46 11.85 -9.38
CA ILE A 156 22.21 11.69 -8.14
C ILE A 156 21.28 11.15 -7.06
N GLN A 157 21.86 10.50 -6.06
CA GLN A 157 21.12 10.02 -4.91
C GLN A 157 21.54 10.79 -3.67
N ILE A 158 20.59 11.42 -2.97
CA ILE A 158 20.82 12.15 -1.72
C ILE A 158 20.18 11.35 -0.58
N GLY A 159 20.96 11.04 0.46
CA GLY A 159 20.50 10.35 1.65
C GLY A 159 20.36 11.28 2.85
N ILE A 160 19.19 11.28 3.49
CA ILE A 160 18.81 12.13 4.63
C ILE A 160 18.19 11.22 5.69
N GLU A 161 18.74 11.23 6.91
CA GLU A 161 18.18 10.49 8.07
C GLU A 161 17.86 9.01 7.79
N GLY A 162 18.67 8.34 6.96
CA GLY A 162 18.48 6.93 6.58
C GLY A 162 17.56 6.69 5.37
N TYR A 163 16.86 7.73 4.89
CA TYR A 163 16.07 7.71 3.66
C TYR A 163 16.90 8.16 2.48
N SER A 164 16.51 7.74 1.27
CA SER A 164 17.29 8.02 0.07
C SER A 164 16.41 8.44 -1.11
N TYR A 165 16.77 9.58 -1.69
CA TYR A 165 16.00 10.25 -2.72
C TYR A 165 16.82 10.41 -3.98
N VAL A 166 16.24 9.99 -5.11
CA VAL A 166 16.84 10.24 -6.43
C VAL A 166 16.42 11.60 -6.92
N VAL A 167 17.42 12.43 -7.22
CA VAL A 167 17.27 13.74 -7.84
C VAL A 167 17.71 13.62 -9.30
N THR A 168 16.77 13.83 -10.22
CA THR A 168 17.00 13.77 -11.65
C THR A 168 17.02 15.19 -12.22
N ILE A 169 18.08 15.58 -12.93
CA ILE A 169 18.10 16.79 -13.75
C ILE A 169 17.97 16.41 -15.22
N ARG A 170 17.11 17.11 -15.97
CA ARG A 170 16.83 16.78 -17.37
C ARG A 170 16.47 18.00 -18.20
N GLU A 171 16.55 17.86 -19.51
CA GLU A 171 15.90 18.80 -20.42
C GLU A 171 14.37 18.68 -20.30
N GLU A 172 13.68 19.82 -20.14
CA GLU A 172 12.23 19.86 -19.92
C GLU A 172 11.44 19.47 -21.18
N SER A 173 11.88 19.89 -22.36
CA SER A 173 11.15 19.66 -23.61
C SER A 173 12.10 19.49 -24.79
N PRO A 174 12.84 18.37 -24.85
CA PRO A 174 13.88 18.11 -25.86
C PRO A 174 13.38 18.03 -27.30
N GLN A 175 12.06 17.90 -27.51
CA GLN A 175 11.41 17.80 -28.81
C GLN A 175 10.64 19.08 -29.18
N SER A 176 10.69 20.13 -28.36
CA SER A 176 9.92 21.34 -28.63
C SER A 176 10.59 22.19 -29.71
N THR A 177 9.80 22.60 -30.70
CA THR A 177 10.19 23.59 -31.72
C THR A 177 10.01 25.04 -31.25
N ASN A 178 9.64 25.26 -29.99
CA ASN A 178 9.46 26.58 -29.40
C ASN A 178 10.76 27.03 -28.72
N ASP A 179 11.41 28.05 -29.28
CA ASP A 179 12.67 28.63 -28.79
C ASP A 179 12.62 29.06 -27.32
N GLU A 180 11.46 29.48 -26.80
CA GLU A 180 11.34 29.85 -25.38
C GLU A 180 11.40 28.64 -24.44
N ARG A 181 11.03 27.45 -24.92
CA ARG A 181 11.00 26.19 -24.15
C ARG A 181 12.23 25.33 -24.41
N TYR A 182 12.82 25.46 -25.60
CA TYR A 182 14.09 24.87 -25.94
C TYR A 182 15.18 25.38 -24.98
N GLY A 183 16.01 24.48 -24.44
CA GLY A 183 17.07 24.87 -23.50
C GLY A 183 16.65 25.05 -22.04
N ARG A 184 15.43 24.68 -21.64
CA ARG A 184 15.02 24.67 -20.22
C ARG A 184 15.42 23.37 -19.54
N LEU A 185 15.92 23.49 -18.31
CA LEU A 185 16.19 22.36 -17.44
C LEU A 185 15.07 22.19 -16.41
N ALA A 186 14.89 20.95 -15.97
CA ALA A 186 14.00 20.57 -14.88
C ALA A 186 14.71 19.62 -13.91
N ILE A 187 14.44 19.80 -12.62
CA ILE A 187 14.76 18.86 -11.54
C ILE A 187 13.49 18.09 -11.18
N GLU A 188 13.59 16.76 -11.08
CA GLU A 188 12.51 15.84 -10.72
C GLU A 188 12.95 14.92 -9.57
N LEU A 189 12.02 14.67 -8.64
CA LEU A 189 12.19 13.70 -7.56
C LEU A 189 11.36 12.46 -7.87
N ASN A 190 12.01 11.30 -7.97
CA ASN A 190 11.37 10.06 -8.45
C ASN A 190 10.37 9.43 -7.46
N TYR A 191 10.37 9.83 -6.19
CA TYR A 191 9.48 9.25 -5.19
C TYR A 191 8.04 9.79 -5.35
N HIS A 192 7.09 8.87 -5.59
CA HIS A 192 5.67 9.17 -5.77
C HIS A 192 4.95 9.38 -4.44
N PHE A 193 5.17 10.52 -3.81
CA PHE A 193 4.20 11.02 -2.85
C PHE A 193 3.14 11.83 -3.61
N GLN A 194 1.95 11.26 -3.77
CA GLN A 194 0.79 12.02 -4.23
C GLN A 194 0.63 13.19 -3.24
N ARG A 195 0.36 14.42 -3.70
CA ARG A 195 0.17 15.65 -2.91
C ARG A 195 1.36 16.60 -2.65
N ARG A 196 2.60 16.33 -3.08
CA ARG A 196 3.74 17.27 -2.90
C ARG A 196 4.41 17.72 -4.20
N GLN A 197 5.06 18.88 -4.17
CA GLN A 197 5.86 19.37 -5.29
C GLN A 197 7.04 18.42 -5.54
N ARG A 198 7.13 17.88 -6.75
CA ARG A 198 8.20 16.92 -7.14
C ARG A 198 9.06 17.41 -8.28
N ARG A 199 8.71 18.56 -8.86
CA ARG A 199 9.30 19.06 -10.10
C ARG A 199 9.49 20.56 -10.01
N TRP A 200 10.70 20.99 -10.33
CA TRP A 200 11.07 22.39 -10.50
C TRP A 200 11.69 22.52 -11.88
N ALA A 201 11.39 23.60 -12.58
CA ALA A 201 11.91 23.81 -13.91
C ALA A 201 12.16 25.30 -14.14
N ASP A 202 13.00 25.61 -15.12
CA ASP A 202 13.29 26.99 -15.50
C ASP A 202 12.04 27.72 -15.93
N ARG A 203 11.80 28.90 -15.39
CA ARG A 203 10.68 29.75 -15.79
C ARG A 203 11.19 31.15 -16.11
N LYS A 204 10.26 32.04 -16.48
CA LYS A 204 10.56 33.44 -16.76
C LYS A 204 10.93 34.22 -15.49
N ARG A 205 10.38 33.81 -14.34
CA ARG A 205 10.51 34.52 -13.05
C ARG A 205 11.58 33.95 -12.12
N TRP A 206 12.10 32.76 -12.41
CA TRP A 206 13.17 32.10 -11.66
C TRP A 206 13.86 31.06 -12.54
N LYS A 207 15.10 30.73 -12.19
CA LYS A 207 15.89 29.64 -12.76
C LYS A 207 16.07 28.53 -11.73
N LEU A 208 16.56 27.37 -12.17
CA LEU A 208 16.83 26.25 -11.25
C LEU A 208 17.83 26.62 -10.15
N GLU A 209 18.79 27.48 -10.45
CA GLU A 209 19.80 27.98 -9.51
C GLU A 209 19.15 28.67 -8.29
N ASP A 210 18.02 29.35 -8.50
CA ASP A 210 17.30 30.08 -7.45
C ASP A 210 16.51 29.15 -6.52
N VAL A 211 16.24 27.91 -6.94
CA VAL A 211 15.28 27.01 -6.25
C VAL A 211 15.95 25.81 -5.58
N LEU A 212 17.27 25.70 -5.64
CA LEU A 212 18.00 24.57 -5.06
C LEU A 212 17.79 24.44 -3.55
N GLY A 213 17.67 25.58 -2.85
CA GLY A 213 17.32 25.60 -1.43
C GLY A 213 15.96 24.95 -1.15
N ALA A 214 14.96 25.25 -1.99
CA ALA A 214 13.62 24.67 -1.90
C ALA A 214 13.60 23.17 -2.25
N VAL A 215 14.44 22.73 -3.19
CA VAL A 215 14.59 21.30 -3.50
C VAL A 215 15.10 20.55 -2.29
N LEU A 216 16.14 21.06 -1.61
CA LEU A 216 16.71 20.40 -0.43
C LEU A 216 15.77 20.44 0.79
N GLU A 217 15.07 21.56 1.03
CA GLU A 217 14.07 21.64 2.10
C GLU A 217 12.93 20.62 1.89
N GLU A 218 12.47 20.44 0.65
CA GLU A 218 11.45 19.44 0.33
C GLU A 218 11.97 18.01 0.53
N LEU A 219 13.25 17.73 0.24
CA LEU A 219 13.86 16.44 0.57
C LEU A 219 13.94 16.19 2.08
N GLU A 220 14.35 17.20 2.85
CA GLU A 220 14.39 17.12 4.32
C GLU A 220 13.01 16.92 4.92
N THR A 221 12.00 17.61 4.37
CA THR A 221 10.62 17.45 4.83
C THR A 221 10.09 16.05 4.53
N ARG A 222 10.43 15.48 3.37
CA ARG A 222 10.09 14.08 3.06
C ARG A 222 10.74 13.10 4.03
N ALA A 223 11.99 13.34 4.44
CA ALA A 223 12.67 12.49 5.41
C ALA A 223 11.94 12.47 6.77
N ARG A 224 11.51 13.65 7.24
CA ARG A 224 10.71 13.75 8.48
C ARG A 224 9.35 13.04 8.36
N ASP A 225 8.66 13.22 7.24
CA ASP A 225 7.38 12.55 6.98
C ASP A 225 7.54 11.02 6.90
N ASP A 226 8.61 10.54 6.26
CA ASP A 226 8.91 9.11 6.13
C ASP A 226 9.25 8.49 7.49
N GLU A 227 10.01 9.19 8.34
CA GLU A 227 10.30 8.76 9.71
C GLU A 227 9.05 8.73 10.57
N GLN A 228 8.21 9.76 10.52
CA GLN A 228 6.94 9.78 11.25
C GLN A 228 6.04 8.63 10.81
N ARG A 229 5.94 8.37 9.50
CA ARG A 229 5.17 7.24 8.98
C ARG A 229 5.69 5.92 9.52
N LYS A 230 7.01 5.73 9.58
CA LYS A 230 7.60 4.51 10.14
C LYS A 230 7.24 4.34 11.62
N ILE A 231 7.32 5.42 12.41
CA ILE A 231 6.91 5.41 13.83
C ILE A 231 5.42 5.05 13.96
N ASP A 232 4.57 5.70 13.17
CA ASP A 232 3.11 5.47 13.19
C ASP A 232 2.76 4.04 12.76
N GLU A 233 3.45 3.50 11.75
CA GLU A 233 3.30 2.12 11.28
C GLU A 233 3.66 1.12 12.39
N GLU A 234 4.76 1.33 13.12
CA GLU A 234 5.18 0.47 14.22
C GLU A 234 4.21 0.54 15.41
N ILE A 235 3.75 1.75 15.78
CA ILE A 235 2.72 1.93 16.80
C ILE A 235 1.43 1.21 16.38
N ALA A 236 0.99 1.38 15.14
CA ALA A 236 -0.23 0.77 14.66
C ALA A 236 -0.12 -0.76 14.58
N LYS A 237 1.05 -1.31 14.20
CA LYS A 237 1.32 -2.77 14.25
C LYS A 237 1.24 -3.29 15.69
N ALA A 238 1.87 -2.60 16.65
CA ALA A 238 1.84 -2.99 18.06
C ALA A 238 0.41 -2.95 18.62
N GLN A 239 -0.35 -1.90 18.34
CA GLN A 239 -1.74 -1.78 18.76
C GLN A 239 -2.64 -2.85 18.14
N ARG A 240 -2.48 -3.15 16.83
CA ARG A 240 -3.21 -4.24 16.18
C ARG A 240 -2.89 -5.59 16.79
N LYS A 241 -1.60 -5.85 17.08
CA LYS A 241 -1.17 -7.09 17.74
C LYS A 241 -1.80 -7.23 19.13
N ALA A 242 -1.80 -6.16 19.94
CA ALA A 242 -2.41 -6.19 21.26
C ALA A 242 -3.93 -6.47 21.21
N ARG A 243 -4.65 -5.80 20.29
CA ARG A 243 -6.09 -6.05 20.08
C ARG A 243 -6.37 -7.47 19.60
N TRP A 244 -5.50 -8.00 18.74
CA TRP A 244 -5.60 -9.39 18.28
C TRP A 244 -5.38 -10.38 19.42
N GLU A 245 -4.38 -10.18 20.27
CA GLU A 245 -4.13 -11.02 21.45
C GLU A 245 -5.32 -11.01 22.43
N GLU A 246 -5.92 -9.84 22.66
CA GLU A 246 -7.13 -9.69 23.48
C GLU A 246 -8.31 -10.44 22.86
N ALA A 247 -8.56 -10.27 21.55
CA ALA A 247 -9.60 -11.01 20.84
C ALA A 247 -9.40 -12.53 20.90
N MET A 248 -8.15 -13.00 20.76
CA MET A 248 -7.80 -14.42 20.90
C MET A 248 -8.07 -14.96 22.31
N ALA A 249 -7.80 -14.17 23.35
CA ALA A 249 -8.08 -14.57 24.72
C ALA A 249 -9.59 -14.70 24.96
N VAL A 250 -10.39 -13.72 24.51
CA VAL A 250 -11.85 -13.75 24.58
C VAL A 250 -12.41 -14.93 23.79
N ALA A 251 -11.92 -15.16 22.57
CA ALA A 251 -12.36 -16.27 21.72
C ALA A 251 -12.10 -17.64 22.35
N ARG A 252 -10.95 -17.83 23.03
CA ARG A 252 -10.64 -19.09 23.74
C ARG A 252 -11.61 -19.38 24.88
N VAL A 253 -11.99 -18.35 25.64
CA VAL A 253 -12.98 -18.49 26.72
C VAL A 253 -14.34 -18.87 26.10
N ALA A 254 -14.79 -18.14 25.08
CA ALA A 254 -16.06 -18.40 24.42
C ALA A 254 -16.13 -19.81 23.78
N ALA A 255 -15.06 -20.25 23.12
CA ALA A 255 -14.98 -21.58 22.52
C ALA A 255 -15.00 -22.69 23.59
N THR A 256 -14.35 -22.46 24.73
CA THR A 256 -14.38 -23.38 25.88
C THR A 256 -15.79 -23.49 26.47
N GLU A 257 -16.48 -22.36 26.64
CA GLU A 257 -17.87 -22.34 27.12
C GLU A 257 -18.82 -23.03 26.13
N ALA A 258 -18.65 -22.79 24.82
CA ALA A 258 -19.42 -23.47 23.78
C ALA A 258 -19.22 -24.98 23.83
N TYR A 259 -17.98 -25.45 24.02
CA TYR A 259 -17.68 -26.87 24.20
C TYR A 259 -18.41 -27.45 25.42
N TYR A 260 -18.38 -26.77 26.57
CA TYR A 260 -19.11 -27.22 27.76
C TYR A 260 -20.63 -27.27 27.54
N ALA A 261 -21.19 -26.28 26.85
CA ALA A 261 -22.61 -26.26 26.53
C ALA A 261 -23.01 -27.43 25.63
N THR A 262 -22.21 -27.74 24.60
CA THR A 262 -22.43 -28.90 23.73
C THR A 262 -22.36 -30.20 24.54
N TYR A 263 -21.32 -30.38 25.35
CA TYR A 263 -21.17 -31.58 26.18
C TYR A 263 -22.34 -31.78 27.13
N LEU A 264 -22.77 -30.72 27.83
CA LEU A 264 -23.93 -30.77 28.73
C LEU A 264 -25.22 -31.14 27.98
N THR A 265 -25.42 -30.59 26.79
CA THR A 265 -26.59 -30.86 25.96
C THR A 265 -26.61 -32.31 25.49
N GLU A 266 -25.47 -32.87 25.09
CA GLU A 266 -25.34 -34.29 24.73
C GLU A 266 -25.60 -35.22 25.92
N GLN A 267 -25.07 -34.88 27.11
CA GLN A 267 -25.34 -35.62 28.34
C GLN A 267 -26.84 -35.63 28.68
N ALA A 268 -27.51 -34.47 28.59
CA ALA A 268 -28.94 -34.35 28.83
C ALA A 268 -29.77 -35.14 27.80
N ALA A 269 -29.36 -35.15 26.53
CA ALA A 269 -30.00 -35.93 25.47
C ALA A 269 -29.85 -37.45 25.71
N ASN A 270 -28.65 -37.91 26.10
CA ASN A 270 -28.40 -39.31 26.42
C ASN A 270 -29.22 -39.76 27.64
N TRP A 271 -29.31 -38.91 28.67
CA TRP A 271 -30.16 -39.18 29.83
C TRP A 271 -31.63 -39.36 29.44
N ARG A 272 -32.17 -38.45 28.60
CA ARG A 272 -33.55 -38.57 28.12
C ARG A 272 -33.76 -39.86 27.33
N ARG A 273 -32.82 -40.21 26.46
CA ARG A 273 -32.86 -41.43 25.65
C ARG A 273 -32.80 -42.70 26.50
N VAL A 274 -32.00 -42.70 27.57
CA VAL A 274 -31.94 -43.80 28.55
C VAL A 274 -33.31 -44.02 29.20
N ARG A 275 -33.96 -42.94 29.63
CA ARG A 275 -35.29 -43.02 30.24
C ARG A 275 -36.34 -43.56 29.27
N GLU A 276 -36.36 -43.06 28.04
CA GLU A 276 -37.27 -43.56 26.98
C GLU A 276 -37.06 -45.06 26.70
N LEU A 277 -35.80 -45.51 26.67
CA LEU A 277 -35.48 -46.92 26.46
C LEU A 277 -35.82 -47.80 27.65
N GLN A 278 -35.70 -47.29 28.88
CA GLN A 278 -36.16 -47.98 30.10
C GLN A 278 -37.67 -48.20 30.05
N GLU A 279 -38.45 -47.15 29.76
CA GLU A 279 -39.90 -47.23 29.61
C GLU A 279 -40.30 -48.23 28.50
N TYR A 280 -39.58 -48.24 27.36
CA TYR A 280 -39.77 -49.25 26.32
C TYR A 280 -39.46 -50.68 26.79
N CYS A 281 -38.38 -50.88 27.55
CA CYS A 281 -37.99 -52.21 28.05
C CYS A 281 -39.02 -52.73 29.07
N GLU A 282 -39.55 -51.86 29.93
CA GLU A 282 -40.62 -52.20 30.89
C GLU A 282 -41.89 -52.66 30.15
N GLU A 283 -42.32 -51.92 29.12
CA GLU A 283 -43.46 -52.30 28.27
C GLU A 283 -43.21 -53.62 27.51
N LEU A 284 -42.01 -53.81 26.96
CA LEU A 284 -41.63 -55.04 26.27
C LEU A 284 -41.64 -56.24 27.22
N GLU A 285 -41.11 -56.08 28.43
CA GLU A 285 -41.12 -57.10 29.46
C GLU A 285 -42.55 -57.51 29.86
N GLN A 286 -43.44 -56.52 30.05
CA GLN A 286 -44.85 -56.79 30.32
C GLN A 286 -45.52 -57.61 29.20
N ARG A 287 -45.26 -57.27 27.93
CA ARG A 287 -45.80 -58.00 26.76
C ARG A 287 -45.23 -59.41 26.65
N ILE A 288 -43.93 -59.59 26.90
CA ILE A 288 -43.30 -60.91 26.96
C ILE A 288 -44.00 -61.76 28.02
N ASN A 289 -44.20 -61.23 29.23
CA ASN A 289 -44.86 -61.94 30.33
C ASN A 289 -46.32 -62.32 30.02
N GLN A 290 -47.08 -61.46 29.33
CA GLN A 290 -48.43 -61.75 28.86
C GLN A 290 -48.44 -62.87 27.80
N ALA A 291 -47.54 -62.81 26.81
CA ALA A 291 -47.44 -63.82 25.77
C ALA A 291 -46.99 -65.19 26.31
N ARG A 292 -46.10 -65.20 27.32
CA ARG A 292 -45.67 -66.40 28.05
C ARG A 292 -46.86 -67.10 28.72
N SER A 293 -47.75 -66.32 29.34
CA SER A 293 -49.00 -66.83 29.95
C SER A 293 -49.98 -67.43 28.94
N ASN A 294 -49.90 -67.03 27.67
CA ASN A 294 -50.76 -67.52 26.57
C ASN A 294 -50.14 -68.68 25.76
N GLY A 295 -48.98 -69.21 26.17
CA GLY A 295 -48.37 -70.40 25.59
C GLY A 295 -47.52 -70.20 24.33
N SER A 296 -47.05 -68.98 24.04
CA SER A 296 -46.14 -68.72 22.91
C SER A 296 -44.65 -68.80 23.29
N GLY A 297 -43.80 -69.20 22.34
CA GLY A 297 -42.34 -69.20 22.48
C GLY A 297 -41.76 -67.79 22.33
N VAL A 298 -41.24 -67.22 23.43
CA VAL A 298 -40.77 -65.82 23.52
C VAL A 298 -39.25 -65.66 23.65
N SER A 299 -38.47 -66.72 23.43
CA SER A 299 -37.00 -66.77 23.64
C SER A 299 -36.23 -65.64 22.92
N ASP A 300 -36.54 -65.36 21.66
CA ASP A 300 -35.82 -64.33 20.88
C ASP A 300 -36.10 -62.91 21.42
N ALA A 301 -37.31 -62.66 21.90
CA ALA A 301 -37.69 -61.38 22.51
C ALA A 301 -36.99 -61.16 23.86
N GLU A 302 -36.77 -62.23 24.64
CA GLU A 302 -36.00 -62.19 25.89
C GLU A 302 -34.53 -61.89 25.65
N GLN A 303 -33.94 -62.48 24.60
CA GLN A 303 -32.57 -62.16 24.18
C GLN A 303 -32.44 -60.69 23.77
N TRP A 304 -33.42 -60.17 23.01
CA TRP A 304 -33.45 -58.75 22.65
C TRP A 304 -33.59 -57.83 23.86
N LEU A 305 -34.49 -58.14 24.81
CA LEU A 305 -34.65 -57.38 26.05
C LEU A 305 -33.35 -57.34 26.86
N THR A 306 -32.68 -58.48 27.01
CA THR A 306 -31.39 -58.58 27.72
C THR A 306 -30.33 -57.70 27.07
N TRP A 307 -30.21 -57.75 25.74
CA TRP A 307 -29.29 -56.89 25.00
C TRP A 307 -29.63 -55.40 25.16
N ALA A 308 -30.92 -55.04 25.09
CA ALA A 308 -31.38 -53.66 25.24
C ALA A 308 -31.04 -53.09 26.62
N GLN A 309 -31.24 -53.87 27.70
CA GLN A 309 -30.88 -53.49 29.07
C GLN A 309 -29.36 -53.25 29.20
N GLN A 310 -28.52 -54.13 28.65
CA GLN A 310 -27.06 -53.94 28.63
C GLN A 310 -26.66 -52.69 27.82
N HIS A 311 -27.35 -52.42 26.71
CA HIS A 311 -27.11 -51.23 25.91
C HIS A 311 -27.43 -49.95 26.70
N ILE A 312 -28.55 -49.93 27.43
CA ILE A 312 -28.97 -48.81 28.31
C ILE A 312 -27.89 -48.52 29.35
N GLU A 313 -27.35 -49.54 30.03
CA GLU A 313 -26.27 -49.33 31.00
C GLU A 313 -25.02 -48.72 30.37
N ARG A 314 -24.69 -49.11 29.13
CA ARG A 314 -23.51 -48.59 28.42
C ARG A 314 -23.65 -47.11 28.04
N ILE A 315 -24.86 -46.67 27.70
CA ILE A 315 -25.13 -45.29 27.30
C ILE A 315 -25.60 -44.40 28.46
N ASN A 316 -25.79 -44.97 29.66
CA ASN A 316 -26.25 -44.23 30.84
C ASN A 316 -25.20 -43.19 31.27
N PRO A 317 -25.52 -41.89 31.17
CA PRO A 317 -24.58 -40.83 31.55
C PRO A 317 -24.26 -40.79 33.05
N PHE A 318 -25.07 -41.45 33.89
CA PHE A 318 -24.89 -41.51 35.34
C PHE A 318 -24.30 -42.83 35.84
N LYS A 319 -23.77 -43.67 34.95
CA LYS A 319 -23.00 -44.86 35.35
C LYS A 319 -21.79 -44.47 36.21
N GLU A 320 -21.18 -43.33 35.90
CA GLU A 320 -20.22 -42.62 36.73
C GLU A 320 -20.72 -41.18 36.92
N LEU A 321 -20.44 -40.54 38.05
CA LEU A 321 -20.89 -39.16 38.29
C LEU A 321 -20.20 -38.21 37.31
N PRO A 322 -20.94 -37.42 36.50
CA PRO A 322 -20.33 -36.49 35.57
C PRO A 322 -19.46 -35.45 36.27
N THR A 323 -18.25 -35.23 35.77
CA THR A 323 -17.36 -34.13 36.18
C THR A 323 -17.22 -33.13 35.04
N MET A 324 -16.64 -31.95 35.33
CA MET A 324 -16.30 -31.00 34.27
C MET A 324 -15.39 -31.69 33.23
N PRO A 325 -15.76 -31.70 31.94
CA PRO A 325 -14.93 -32.30 30.91
C PRO A 325 -13.67 -31.45 30.72
N THR A 326 -12.54 -32.08 30.41
CA THR A 326 -11.34 -31.33 30.00
C THR A 326 -11.52 -30.91 28.54
N PRO A 327 -11.48 -29.60 28.21
CA PRO A 327 -11.57 -29.15 26.83
C PRO A 327 -10.41 -29.73 26.00
N PRO A 328 -10.66 -30.10 24.73
CA PRO A 328 -9.57 -30.42 23.81
C PRO A 328 -8.68 -29.19 23.56
N GLU A 329 -7.48 -29.40 23.03
CA GLU A 329 -6.65 -28.30 22.55
C GLU A 329 -7.38 -27.55 21.44
N LEU A 330 -7.83 -26.32 21.73
CA LEU A 330 -8.51 -25.46 20.77
C LEU A 330 -7.54 -25.04 19.67
N THR A 331 -7.81 -25.50 18.45
CA THR A 331 -7.04 -25.13 17.27
C THR A 331 -7.42 -23.72 16.80
N PRO A 332 -6.58 -23.03 16.00
CA PRO A 332 -6.94 -21.74 15.41
C PRO A 332 -8.29 -21.76 14.67
N LYS A 333 -8.65 -22.89 14.06
CA LYS A 333 -9.93 -23.07 13.35
C LYS A 333 -11.14 -23.08 14.29
N ASP A 334 -10.99 -23.64 15.50
CA ASP A 334 -12.08 -23.70 16.48
C ASP A 334 -12.40 -22.31 17.06
N LEU A 335 -11.44 -21.38 16.95
CA LEU A 335 -11.60 -19.99 17.42
C LEU A 335 -12.22 -19.08 16.35
N GLU A 336 -12.26 -19.51 15.08
CA GLU A 336 -12.67 -18.67 13.95
C GLU A 336 -14.08 -18.10 14.12
N SER A 337 -15.03 -18.90 14.61
CA SER A 337 -16.41 -18.46 14.88
C SER A 337 -16.54 -17.44 16.01
N HIS A 338 -15.49 -17.27 16.82
CA HIS A 338 -15.49 -16.40 18.00
C HIS A 338 -14.62 -15.14 17.83
N LEU A 339 -14.03 -14.93 16.65
CA LEU A 339 -13.02 -13.89 16.41
C LEU A 339 -13.51 -12.63 15.68
N GLU A 340 -14.83 -12.44 15.47
CA GLU A 340 -15.47 -11.20 14.98
C GLU A 340 -14.66 -10.37 13.94
N GLY A 341 -14.17 -11.02 12.87
CA GLY A 341 -13.42 -10.36 11.78
C GLY A 341 -11.89 -10.40 11.90
N TRP A 342 -11.35 -10.85 13.02
CA TRP A 342 -9.93 -11.13 13.19
C TRP A 342 -9.53 -12.49 12.60
N SER A 343 -8.31 -12.56 12.05
CA SER A 343 -7.73 -13.83 11.61
C SER A 343 -7.24 -14.64 12.82
N PRO A 344 -7.50 -15.95 12.90
CA PRO A 344 -6.93 -16.79 13.96
C PRO A 344 -5.42 -17.04 13.80
N TYR A 345 -4.85 -16.69 12.63
CA TYR A 345 -3.43 -16.93 12.31
C TYR A 345 -2.55 -15.69 12.48
N GLY A 346 -3.12 -14.53 12.79
CA GLY A 346 -2.33 -13.33 13.06
C GLY A 346 -3.14 -12.04 13.10
N PRO A 347 -2.51 -10.91 13.45
CA PRO A 347 -3.16 -9.61 13.63
C PRO A 347 -3.55 -8.92 12.31
N GLU A 348 -3.33 -9.56 11.17
CA GLU A 348 -3.81 -9.07 9.89
C GLU A 348 -5.29 -9.45 9.75
N GLU A 349 -6.13 -8.46 9.46
CA GLU A 349 -7.57 -8.63 9.28
C GLU A 349 -7.82 -9.64 8.16
N TYR A 350 -8.64 -10.66 8.42
CA TYR A 350 -9.04 -11.62 7.40
C TYR A 350 -10.04 -10.95 6.45
N ARG A 351 -9.55 -10.25 5.43
CA ARG A 351 -10.38 -9.93 4.27
C ARG A 351 -10.61 -11.22 3.50
N SER A 352 -11.73 -11.89 3.75
CA SER A 352 -12.28 -12.91 2.86
C SER A 352 -12.20 -12.40 1.43
N ARG A 353 -11.26 -12.94 0.68
CA ARG A 353 -10.98 -12.59 -0.70
C ARG A 353 -11.97 -13.27 -1.63
N TRP A 354 -13.26 -13.21 -1.32
CA TRP A 354 -14.37 -13.62 -2.20
C TRP A 354 -15.65 -12.92 -1.73
N GLY A 355 -16.08 -11.94 -2.50
CA GLY A 355 -17.41 -11.36 -2.53
C GLY A 355 -17.81 -11.21 -3.98
#